data_AF-A0A4P1S0F0-F1
#
_entry.id   AF-A0A4P1S0F0-F1
#
_cell.length_a   1.000
_cell.length_b   1.000
_cell.length_c   1.000
_cell.angle_alpha   90.00
_cell.angle_beta   90.00
_cell.angle_gamma   90.00
#
_symmetry.space_group_name_H-M   'P 1'
#
loop_
_entity.id
_entity.type
_entity.pdbx_description
1 polymer ?
#
loop_
_entity_poly.entity_id
_entity_poly.type
_entity_poly.pdbx_seq_one_letter_code
_entity_poly.pdbx_strand_id
1 'polypeptide(L)'
;MFIDFTGGLFLIYLAFLSWRNWQASPSSAPVTEPRQADTLTKEEIVNLLNPNPMLGWSLVMGPLLVTGWRESPLNGIILIASFYLTMITTTAILIILFAGAGRVGPRVNRILLLIATVSLAAFGIYALGRGILTFF
;
A
#
# COMPACT_ATOMS: atom_id res chain seq x y z
N MET A 1 -11.36 -8.31 -15.73
CA MET A 1 -12.81 -8.16 -16.03
C MET A 1 -13.64 -7.84 -14.78
N PHE A 2 -13.98 -8.79 -13.88
CA PHE A 2 -14.65 -8.46 -12.60
C PHE A 2 -13.77 -7.69 -11.61
N ILE A 3 -12.45 -7.91 -11.68
CA ILE A 3 -11.45 -7.26 -10.82
C ILE A 3 -11.36 -5.75 -11.12
N ASP A 4 -11.42 -5.35 -12.39
CA ASP A 4 -11.28 -3.95 -12.80
C ASP A 4 -12.53 -3.12 -12.42
N PHE A 5 -13.71 -3.70 -12.58
CA PHE A 5 -14.97 -3.05 -12.23
C PHE A 5 -15.15 -2.93 -10.71
N THR A 6 -14.93 -4.03 -9.97
CA THR A 6 -15.02 -4.04 -8.50
C THR A 6 -13.94 -3.15 -7.88
N GLY A 7 -12.72 -3.19 -8.43
CA GLY A 7 -11.61 -2.32 -8.04
C GLY A 7 -11.92 -0.85 -8.32
N GLY A 8 -12.50 -0.53 -9.48
CA GLY A 8 -12.92 0.84 -9.82
C GLY A 8 -13.97 1.41 -8.88
N LEU A 9 -15.01 0.63 -8.54
CA LEU A 9 -16.01 1.03 -7.54
C LEU A 9 -15.38 1.27 -6.17
N PHE A 10 -14.47 0.39 -5.74
CA PHE A 10 -13.76 0.53 -4.48
C PHE A 10 -12.88 1.79 -4.46
N LEU A 11 -12.17 2.10 -5.54
CA LEU A 11 -11.35 3.31 -5.68
C LEU A 11 -12.20 4.59 -5.60
N ILE A 12 -13.38 4.61 -6.22
CA ILE A 12 -14.31 5.75 -6.11
C ILE A 12 -14.85 5.88 -4.68
N TYR A 13 -15.19 4.76 -4.03
CA TYR A 13 -15.61 4.76 -2.63
C TYR A 13 -14.51 5.34 -1.71
N LEU A 14 -13.26 4.94 -1.92
CA LEU A 14 -12.10 5.49 -1.18
C LEU A 14 -11.88 6.97 -1.47
N ALA A 15 -12.06 7.41 -2.72
CA ALA A 15 -11.98 8.83 -3.09
C ALA A 15 -13.05 9.65 -2.35
N PHE A 16 -14.30 9.15 -2.30
CA PHE A 16 -15.38 9.79 -1.56
C PHE A 16 -15.10 9.88 -0.06
N LEU A 17 -14.55 8.81 0.54
CA LEU A 17 -14.16 8.82 1.95
C LEU A 17 -13.03 9.83 2.24
N SER A 18 -12.02 9.87 1.36
CA SER A 18 -10.90 10.81 1.43
C SER A 18 -11.37 12.26 1.32
N TRP A 19 -12.28 12.54 0.38
CA TRP A 19 -12.92 13.84 0.19
C TRP A 19 -13.73 14.28 1.41
N ARG A 20 -14.50 13.37 2.01
CA ARG A 20 -15.26 13.62 3.25
C ARG A 20 -14.32 13.98 4.40
N ASN A 21 -13.19 13.27 4.54
CA ASN A 21 -12.20 13.55 5.58
C ASN A 21 -11.48 14.90 5.37
N TRP A 22 -11.27 15.29 4.11
CA TRP A 22 -10.72 16.60 3.76
C TRP A 22 -11.68 17.76 4.11
N GLN A 23 -13.00 17.56 3.96
CA GLN A 23 -14.02 18.53 4.37
C GLN A 23 -14.24 18.55 5.89
N ALA A 24 -14.22 17.39 6.53
CA ALA A 24 -14.49 17.23 7.96
C ALA A 24 -13.29 17.57 8.86
N SER A 25 -12.17 18.05 8.31
CA SER A 25 -11.01 18.49 9.09
C SER A 25 -11.08 20.00 9.39
N PRO A 26 -11.67 20.45 10.52
CA PRO A 26 -11.19 21.67 11.15
C PRO A 26 -9.76 21.38 11.63
N SER A 27 -8.85 22.33 11.42
CA SER A 27 -7.45 22.16 11.82
C SER A 27 -7.35 21.65 13.26
N SER A 28 -6.60 20.56 13.45
CA SER A 28 -6.27 19.98 14.77
C SER A 28 -7.38 19.18 15.45
N ALA A 29 -7.77 18.04 14.89
CA ALA A 29 -8.21 16.92 15.73
C ALA A 29 -6.95 16.12 16.12
N PRO A 30 -6.70 15.84 17.42
CA PRO A 30 -5.63 14.92 17.80
C PRO A 30 -5.92 13.58 17.13
N VAL A 31 -4.91 13.04 16.44
CA VAL A 31 -4.94 11.66 15.96
C VAL A 31 -5.24 10.82 17.19
N THR A 32 -6.46 10.27 17.27
CA THR A 32 -6.79 9.31 18.31
C THR A 32 -5.91 8.11 18.02
N GLU A 33 -4.85 7.94 18.80
CA GLU A 33 -4.00 6.75 18.66
C GLU A 33 -4.90 5.52 18.81
N PRO A 34 -4.91 4.62 17.81
CA PRO A 34 -5.57 3.33 17.98
C PRO A 34 -4.91 2.65 19.18
N ARG A 35 -5.73 2.13 20.10
CA ARG A 35 -5.32 1.42 21.31
C ARG A 35 -4.29 0.33 20.96
N GLN A 36 -3.01 0.61 21.22
CA GLN A 36 -1.81 -0.12 20.73
C GLN A 36 -1.65 -1.57 21.22
N ALA A 37 -2.54 -2.12 22.04
CA ALA A 37 -2.28 -3.39 22.74
C ALA A 37 -2.76 -4.66 22.00
N ASP A 38 -3.80 -4.59 21.18
CA ASP A 38 -4.41 -5.77 20.51
C ASP A 38 -4.29 -5.75 18.97
N THR A 39 -3.71 -4.69 18.39
CA THR A 39 -3.64 -4.49 16.94
C THR A 39 -2.38 -5.06 16.29
N LEU A 40 -1.25 -5.12 16.99
CA LEU A 40 0.03 -5.57 16.38
C LEU A 40 -0.08 -7.00 15.83
N THR A 41 -0.62 -7.93 16.62
CA THR A 41 -0.81 -9.33 16.18
C THR A 41 -1.84 -9.45 15.06
N LYS A 42 -2.93 -8.66 15.13
CA LYS A 42 -3.98 -8.68 14.11
C LYS A 42 -3.48 -8.13 12.77
N GLU A 43 -2.70 -7.06 12.80
CA GLU A 43 -2.13 -6.43 11.60
C GLU A 43 -1.06 -7.32 10.95
N GLU A 44 -0.21 -7.97 11.76
CA GLU A 44 0.74 -8.98 11.30
C GLU A 44 0.03 -10.19 10.66
N ILE A 45 -1.03 -10.70 11.29
CA ILE A 45 -1.81 -11.82 10.76
C ILE A 45 -2.51 -11.44 9.45
N VAL A 46 -3.09 -10.24 9.36
CA VAL A 46 -3.73 -9.75 8.13
C VAL A 46 -2.69 -9.58 7.01
N ASN A 47 -1.49 -9.11 7.34
CA ASN A 47 -0.39 -8.99 6.39
C ASN A 47 0.12 -10.38 5.93
N LEU A 48 0.28 -11.32 6.86
CA LEU A 48 0.72 -12.69 6.58
C LEU A 48 -0.31 -13.47 5.76
N LEU A 49 -1.60 -13.30 6.05
CA LEU A 49 -2.71 -13.92 5.32
C LEU A 49 -3.11 -13.14 4.07
N ASN A 50 -2.46 -12.02 3.75
CA ASN A 50 -2.74 -11.29 2.53
C ASN A 50 -2.20 -12.10 1.34
N PRO A 51 -3.07 -12.66 0.47
CA PRO A 51 -2.60 -13.50 -0.63
C PRO A 51 -1.82 -12.69 -1.67
N ASN A 52 -2.00 -11.38 -1.75
CA ASN A 52 -1.39 -10.58 -2.80
C ASN A 52 0.16 -10.53 -2.70
N PRO A 53 0.77 -10.10 -1.57
CA PRO A 53 2.22 -10.17 -1.40
C PRO A 53 2.74 -11.59 -1.40
N MET A 54 2.04 -12.54 -0.73
CA MET A 54 2.48 -13.93 -0.65
C MET A 54 2.57 -14.58 -2.03
N LEU A 55 1.55 -14.40 -2.88
CA LEU A 55 1.58 -14.91 -4.26
C LEU A 55 2.71 -14.27 -5.07
N GLY A 56 2.86 -12.95 -5.00
CA GLY A 56 3.92 -12.24 -5.73
C GLY A 56 5.33 -12.67 -5.30
N TRP A 57 5.58 -12.71 -3.99
CA TRP A 57 6.86 -13.16 -3.44
C TRP A 57 7.14 -14.62 -3.77
N SER A 58 6.17 -15.53 -3.59
CA SER A 58 6.39 -16.94 -3.88
C SER A 58 6.56 -17.23 -5.37
N LEU A 59 5.81 -16.58 -6.26
CA LEU A 59 5.89 -16.81 -7.71
C LEU A 59 7.21 -16.30 -8.31
N VAL A 60 7.77 -15.22 -7.78
CA VAL A 60 9.02 -14.63 -8.27
C VAL A 60 10.23 -15.16 -7.50
N MET A 61 10.23 -15.02 -6.17
CA MET A 61 11.36 -15.39 -5.32
C MET A 61 11.49 -16.90 -5.17
N GLY A 62 10.40 -17.67 -5.22
CA GLY A 62 10.43 -19.12 -5.07
C GLY A 62 11.32 -19.80 -6.12
N PRO A 63 11.05 -19.64 -7.42
CA PRO A 63 11.89 -20.20 -8.48
C PRO A 63 13.33 -19.65 -8.45
N LEU A 64 13.51 -18.35 -8.17
CA LEU A 64 14.85 -17.73 -8.06
C LEU A 64 15.66 -18.34 -6.91
N LEU A 65 15.04 -18.54 -5.76
CA LEU A 65 15.69 -19.14 -4.59
C LEU A 65 16.08 -20.58 -4.86
N VAL A 66 15.19 -21.39 -5.45
CA VAL A 66 15.49 -22.79 -5.78
C VAL A 66 16.63 -22.87 -6.78
N THR A 67 16.63 -22.00 -7.80
CA THR A 67 17.68 -21.98 -8.84
C THR A 67 19.02 -21.55 -8.23
N GLY A 68 19.05 -20.46 -7.48
CA GLY A 68 20.25 -19.98 -6.80
C GLY A 68 20.80 -20.98 -5.79
N TRP A 69 19.93 -21.61 -5.00
CA TRP A 69 20.32 -22.62 -4.01
C TRP A 69 20.92 -23.88 -4.64
N ARG A 70 20.43 -24.28 -5.82
CA ARG A 70 20.98 -25.42 -6.58
C ARG A 70 22.37 -25.14 -7.13
N GLU A 71 22.66 -23.89 -7.51
CA GLU A 71 24.01 -23.48 -7.92
C GLU A 71 24.96 -23.38 -6.73
N SER A 72 24.54 -22.70 -5.67
CA SER A 72 25.28 -22.58 -4.41
C SER A 72 24.33 -22.11 -3.30
N PRO A 73 24.32 -22.75 -2.11
CA PRO A 73 23.52 -22.28 -0.97
C PRO A 73 23.77 -20.81 -0.61
N LEU A 74 24.99 -20.31 -0.85
CA LEU A 74 25.35 -18.92 -0.60
C LEU A 74 24.51 -17.95 -1.45
N ASN A 75 24.20 -18.30 -2.71
CA ASN A 75 23.39 -17.46 -3.59
C ASN A 75 21.97 -17.30 -3.05
N GLY A 76 21.38 -18.38 -2.52
CA GLY A 76 20.07 -18.31 -1.88
C GLY A 76 20.06 -17.47 -0.60
N ILE A 77 21.12 -17.56 0.22
CA ILE A 77 21.28 -16.72 1.42
C ILE A 77 21.41 -15.24 1.02
N ILE A 78 22.25 -14.92 0.03
CA ILE A 78 22.44 -13.55 -0.47
C ILE A 78 21.14 -12.98 -1.05
N LEU A 79 20.38 -13.79 -1.78
CA LEU A 79 19.08 -13.41 -2.32
C LEU A 79 18.11 -13.01 -1.20
N ILE A 80 17.95 -13.86 -0.18
CA ILE A 80 17.06 -13.60 0.96
C ILE A 80 17.53 -12.37 1.74
N ALA A 81 18.83 -12.25 2.02
CA ALA A 81 19.41 -11.12 2.74
C ALA A 81 19.18 -9.80 1.99
N SER A 82 19.43 -9.78 0.68
CA SER A 82 19.26 -8.59 -0.17
C SER A 82 17.79 -8.18 -0.28
N PHE A 83 16.88 -9.16 -0.35
CA PHE A 83 15.45 -8.93 -0.36
C PHE A 83 15.00 -8.21 0.92
N TYR A 84 15.30 -8.78 2.09
CA TYR A 84 14.92 -8.15 3.36
C TYR A 84 15.61 -6.81 3.59
N LEU A 85 16.89 -6.68 3.22
CA LEU A 85 17.62 -5.41 3.30
C LEU A 85 16.91 -4.33 2.48
N THR A 86 16.58 -4.62 1.23
CA THR A 86 15.87 -3.68 0.35
C THR A 86 14.51 -3.29 0.93
N MET A 87 13.77 -4.26 1.46
CA MET A 87 12.44 -4.07 2.05
C MET A 87 12.48 -3.15 3.29
N ILE A 88 13.42 -3.44 4.21
CA ILE A 88 13.63 -2.65 5.42
C ILE A 88 14.13 -1.24 5.07
N THR A 89 15.15 -1.12 4.21
CA THR A 89 15.70 0.18 3.83
C THR A 89 14.67 1.05 3.13
N THR A 90 13.90 0.51 2.19
CA THR A 90 12.85 1.25 1.50
C THR A 90 11.78 1.73 2.48
N THR A 91 11.33 0.85 3.38
CA THR A 91 10.34 1.20 4.41
C THR A 91 10.88 2.28 5.35
N ALA A 92 12.14 2.16 5.80
CA ALA A 92 12.78 3.17 6.64
C ALA A 92 12.89 4.53 5.93
N ILE A 93 13.26 4.55 4.65
CA ILE A 93 13.30 5.78 3.84
C ILE A 93 11.91 6.41 3.77
N LEU A 94 10.86 5.63 3.51
CA LEU A 94 9.49 6.13 3.48
C LEU A 94 9.06 6.69 4.84
N ILE A 95 9.35 5.99 5.93
CA ILE A 95 9.07 6.47 7.29
C ILE A 95 9.77 7.79 7.53
N ILE A 96 11.06 7.92 7.23
CA ILE A 96 11.81 9.17 7.43
C ILE A 96 11.22 10.31 6.59
N LEU A 97 10.89 10.03 5.32
CA LEU A 97 10.30 11.00 4.41
C LEU A 97 8.95 11.52 4.92
N PHE A 98 8.07 10.62 5.35
CA PHE A 98 6.72 10.98 5.80
C PHE A 98 6.63 11.41 7.26
N ALA A 99 7.52 10.93 8.14
CA ALA A 99 7.66 11.44 9.51
C ALA A 99 8.08 12.92 9.50
N GLY A 100 8.90 13.33 8.52
CA GLY A 100 9.17 14.73 8.23
C GLY A 100 7.91 15.47 7.80
N ALA A 101 7.17 14.93 6.81
CA ALA A 101 5.96 15.54 6.23
C ALA A 101 4.87 15.89 7.26
N GLY A 102 4.68 15.05 8.29
CA GLY A 102 3.73 15.32 9.38
C GLY A 102 4.06 16.55 10.23
N ARG A 103 5.34 16.96 10.28
CA ARG A 103 5.82 18.14 11.00
C ARG A 103 5.82 19.43 10.16
N VAL A 104 5.65 19.34 8.83
CA VAL A 104 5.72 20.50 7.90
C VAL A 104 4.43 21.34 7.89
N GLY A 105 3.43 20.94 8.68
CA GLY A 105 2.26 21.74 9.01
C GLY A 105 0.97 21.30 8.31
N PRO A 106 -0.20 21.71 8.84
CA PRO A 106 -1.51 21.20 8.41
C PRO A 106 -1.82 21.37 6.91
N ARG A 107 -1.18 22.35 6.26
CA ARG A 107 -1.37 22.64 4.83
C ARG A 107 -0.80 21.57 3.91
N VAL A 108 0.38 21.03 4.21
CA VAL A 108 1.02 19.99 3.37
C VAL A 108 0.22 18.71 3.43
N ASN A 109 -0.21 18.29 4.62
CA ASN A 109 -1.04 17.11 4.79
C ASN A 109 -2.39 17.25 4.05
N ARG A 110 -2.99 18.45 4.08
CA ARG A 110 -4.23 18.75 3.36
C ARG A 110 -4.07 18.72 1.84
N ILE A 111 -2.94 19.18 1.30
CA ILE A 111 -2.62 19.10 -0.13
C ILE A 111 -2.39 17.64 -0.55
N LEU A 112 -1.62 16.87 0.24
CA LEU A 112 -1.38 15.46 -0.01
C LEU A 112 -2.68 14.65 -0.02
N LEU A 113 -3.58 14.92 0.93
CA LEU A 113 -4.91 14.29 0.97
C LEU A 113 -5.72 14.63 -0.29
N LEU A 114 -5.69 15.88 -0.75
CA LEU A 114 -6.40 16.29 -1.96
C LEU A 114 -5.81 15.63 -3.21
N ILE A 115 -4.47 15.55 -3.32
CA ILE A 115 -3.79 14.82 -4.40
C ILE A 115 -4.21 13.36 -4.39
N ALA A 116 -4.27 12.71 -3.22
CA ALA A 116 -4.70 11.33 -3.09
C ALA A 116 -6.18 11.16 -3.49
N THR A 117 -7.08 12.06 -3.07
CA THR A 117 -8.49 12.06 -3.48
C THR A 117 -8.62 12.12 -5.01
N VAL A 118 -7.93 13.06 -5.65
CA VAL A 118 -7.98 13.25 -7.11
C VAL A 118 -7.41 12.03 -7.83
N SER A 119 -6.28 11.50 -7.35
CA SER A 119 -5.65 10.32 -7.94
C SER A 119 -6.56 9.09 -7.84
N LEU A 120 -7.16 8.85 -6.68
CA LEU A 120 -8.11 7.74 -6.47
C LEU A 120 -9.33 7.87 -7.38
N ALA A 121 -9.89 9.07 -7.52
CA ALA A 121 -11.01 9.32 -8.42
C ALA A 121 -10.63 9.07 -9.89
N ALA A 122 -9.47 9.57 -10.33
CA ALA A 122 -8.99 9.37 -11.69
C ALA A 122 -8.74 7.89 -12.01
N PHE A 123 -8.04 7.17 -11.12
CA PHE A 123 -7.81 5.73 -11.29
C PHE A 123 -9.11 4.93 -11.22
N GLY A 124 -10.04 5.30 -10.33
CA GLY A 124 -11.35 4.66 -10.24
C GLY A 124 -12.17 4.81 -11.52
N ILE A 125 -12.25 6.03 -12.07
CA ILE A 125 -12.93 6.31 -13.35
C ILE A 125 -12.26 5.55 -14.50
N TYR A 126 -10.93 5.55 -14.55
CA TYR A 126 -10.18 4.80 -15.58
C TYR A 126 -10.44 3.29 -15.50
N ALA A 127 -10.41 2.71 -14.29
CA ALA A 127 -10.67 1.29 -14.07
C ALA A 127 -12.12 0.90 -14.42
N LEU A 128 -13.10 1.75 -14.10
CA LEU A 128 -14.49 1.56 -14.50
C LEU A 128 -14.66 1.64 -16.02
N GLY A 129 -14.07 2.65 -16.65
CA GLY A 129 -14.11 2.82 -18.11
C GLY A 129 -13.50 1.61 -18.83
N ARG A 130 -12.35 1.13 -18.37
CA ARG A 130 -11.73 -0.12 -18.83
C ARG A 130 -12.65 -1.32 -18.61
N GLY A 131 -13.23 -1.47 -17.42
CA GLY A 131 -14.15 -2.56 -17.10
C GLY A 131 -15.37 -2.60 -18.03
N ILE A 132 -15.94 -1.43 -18.35
CA ILE A 132 -17.10 -1.28 -19.25
C ILE A 132 -16.72 -1.50 -20.72
N LEU A 133 -15.60 -0.95 -21.19
CA LEU A 133 -15.14 -1.10 -22.57
C LEU A 133 -14.69 -2.51 -22.91
N THR A 134 -14.24 -3.29 -21.91
CA THR A 134 -13.91 -4.70 -22.11
C THR A 134 -15.17 -5.58 -22.08
N PHE A 135 -16.31 -5.04 -21.60
CA PHE A 135 -17.60 -5.71 -21.50
C PHE A 135 -18.38 -5.73 -22.84
N PHE A 136 -18.00 -4.90 -23.80
CA PHE A 136 -18.49 -4.85 -25.19
C PHE A 136 -17.41 -5.39 -26.13
#